data_AF-B3T0I2-F1
#
_entry.id   AF-B3T0I2-F1
#
_cell.length_a   1.000
_cell.length_b   1.000
_cell.length_c   1.000
_cell.angle_alpha   90.00
_cell.angle_beta   90.00
_cell.angle_gamma   90.00
#
_symmetry.space_group_name_H-M   'P 1'
#
loop_
_entity.id
_entity.type
_entity.pdbx_description
1 polymer ?
#
loop_
_entity_poly.entity_id
_entity_poly.type
_entity_poly.pdbx_seq_one_letter_code
_entity_poly.pdbx_strand_id
1 'polypeptide(L)'
;MGPFKDAYVACIRLCHFFQFRPPQGADGDLMGVTLPFYSQGSGSDRRIKSAKERIKISVVKPFTDPRGGIRFLVHCQEPPDLLLNRRLRRTLAATAFIDSPTNKANPMTATEPRASLKVYWQPGCSSCLKTKEFLLANGMEFESINVLEDENGFKELEVLGLKLVPIVARGTDWANGAVFRDVARVAGFEWSGHDMLSPADMLKRINAILSGARRFAAQIPEDRLDDMLPGRPRSYRQLAYHIFNIPEVFLDRAEKDAPYTYEALASILPDAIKTKQDLLDYGAAVHDRLNAWWQRDGRDTDFEQPGKVYYGDVTLHEVLERTGWHSGQHTRQLMLTLERLGIEPDGALKDDDFAGLPMPENVWDNEKAWDGALA
;
A
#
# COMPACT_ATOMS: atom_id res chain seq x y z
N MET A 1 -30.59 31.78 -28.38
CA MET A 1 -31.26 31.82 -27.06
C MET A 1 -30.79 30.61 -26.25
N GLY A 2 -29.97 30.82 -25.21
CA GLY A 2 -30.00 29.95 -24.01
C GLY A 2 -31.15 30.39 -23.10
N PRO A 3 -31.26 29.98 -21.80
CA PRO A 3 -30.32 29.23 -20.92
C PRO A 3 -30.97 27.97 -20.25
N PHE A 4 -30.27 27.02 -19.62
CA PHE A 4 -29.84 26.91 -18.20
C PHE A 4 -29.03 25.58 -18.10
N LYS A 5 -27.73 25.53 -17.75
CA LYS A 5 -27.04 25.64 -16.43
C LYS A 5 -27.13 24.42 -15.49
N ASP A 6 -25.96 23.79 -15.30
CA ASP A 6 -25.34 23.22 -14.08
C ASP A 6 -26.01 22.06 -13.30
N ALA A 7 -25.32 20.91 -13.18
CA ALA A 7 -24.74 20.43 -11.91
C ALA A 7 -24.13 19.00 -12.02
N TYR A 8 -22.79 18.94 -11.98
CA TYR A 8 -22.02 17.81 -11.45
C TYR A 8 -22.41 17.55 -9.99
N VAL A 9 -22.68 16.30 -9.58
CA VAL A 9 -22.53 15.89 -8.16
C VAL A 9 -21.99 14.47 -8.05
N ALA A 10 -20.83 14.37 -7.42
CA ALA A 10 -20.13 13.16 -7.04
C ALA A 10 -20.92 12.36 -5.98
N CYS A 11 -21.08 11.05 -6.19
CA CYS A 11 -21.64 10.17 -5.17
C CYS A 11 -20.51 9.69 -4.25
N ILE A 12 -20.31 10.38 -3.13
CA ILE A 12 -19.35 10.04 -2.08
C ILE A 12 -19.85 8.81 -1.33
N ARG A 13 -19.17 7.66 -1.49
CA ARG A 13 -19.37 6.46 -0.67
C ARG A 13 -18.84 6.70 0.75
N LEU A 14 -19.74 6.95 1.70
CA LEU A 14 -19.45 6.97 3.13
C LEU A 14 -19.89 5.64 3.76
N CYS A 15 -18.97 4.70 3.98
CA CYS A 15 -19.20 3.50 4.77
C CYS A 15 -19.02 3.82 6.27
N HIS A 16 -19.99 3.47 7.13
CA HIS A 16 -19.85 3.55 8.59
C HIS A 16 -20.21 2.19 9.22
N PHE A 17 -19.45 1.78 10.24
CA PHE A 17 -19.50 0.45 10.86
C PHE A 17 -20.36 0.43 12.13
N PHE A 18 -21.18 -0.60 12.31
CA PHE A 18 -21.94 -0.88 13.55
C PHE A 18 -21.73 -2.33 13.99
N GLN A 19 -21.75 -2.58 15.30
CA GLN A 19 -21.49 -3.88 15.93
C GLN A 19 -22.78 -4.37 16.63
N PHE A 20 -23.21 -5.60 16.36
CA PHE A 20 -24.30 -6.26 17.09
C PHE A 20 -23.91 -7.72 17.38
N ARG A 21 -24.27 -8.26 18.55
CA ARG A 21 -24.15 -9.69 18.87
C ARG A 21 -25.42 -10.44 18.41
N PRO A 22 -25.32 -11.62 17.77
CA PRO A 22 -26.48 -12.49 17.59
C PRO A 22 -26.81 -13.22 18.92
N PRO A 23 -28.09 -13.53 19.20
CA PRO A 23 -28.42 -14.45 20.28
C PRO A 23 -28.02 -15.87 19.90
N GLN A 24 -27.67 -16.68 20.90
CA GLN A 24 -27.34 -18.10 20.71
C GLN A 24 -28.59 -18.88 20.27
N GLY A 25 -28.47 -19.62 19.16
CA GLY A 25 -29.46 -20.57 18.65
C GLY A 25 -30.36 -20.03 17.54
N ALA A 26 -29.87 -20.01 16.30
CA ALA A 26 -30.73 -19.93 15.11
C ALA A 26 -30.07 -20.67 13.95
N ASP A 27 -30.63 -21.83 13.60
CA ASP A 27 -30.36 -22.53 12.35
C ASP A 27 -30.80 -21.67 11.16
N GLY A 28 -30.11 -21.85 10.04
CA GLY A 28 -30.32 -21.08 8.82
C GLY A 28 -31.72 -21.28 8.22
N ASP A 29 -32.40 -20.17 7.93
CA ASP A 29 -33.04 -19.96 6.64
C ASP A 29 -33.42 -18.48 6.45
N LEU A 30 -33.36 -18.02 5.20
CA LEU A 30 -33.79 -16.70 4.74
C LEU A 30 -35.24 -16.42 5.16
N MET A 31 -35.51 -15.42 5.99
CA MET A 31 -36.69 -14.55 5.94
C MET A 31 -36.48 -13.29 6.77
N GLY A 32 -36.99 -12.15 6.28
CA GLY A 32 -36.76 -10.81 6.83
C GLY A 32 -37.14 -10.68 8.30
N VAL A 33 -36.20 -10.25 9.13
CA VAL A 33 -36.43 -9.99 10.55
C VAL A 33 -36.67 -8.50 10.77
N THR A 34 -37.86 -8.16 11.24
CA THR A 34 -38.13 -6.86 11.89
C THR A 34 -37.72 -7.00 13.36
N LEU A 35 -36.66 -6.32 13.79
CA LEU A 35 -36.20 -6.36 15.19
C LEU A 35 -36.97 -5.34 16.04
N PRO A 36 -37.63 -5.76 17.15
CA PRO A 36 -38.17 -4.84 18.13
C PRO A 36 -37.05 -4.41 19.09
N PHE A 37 -36.85 -3.11 19.22
CA PHE A 37 -35.99 -2.55 20.27
C PHE A 37 -36.76 -2.58 21.60
N TYR A 38 -36.38 -3.49 22.49
CA TYR A 38 -36.77 -3.45 23.90
C TYR A 38 -35.60 -2.93 24.72
N SER A 39 -35.77 -1.80 25.39
CA SER A 39 -34.99 -1.45 26.58
C SER A 39 -35.89 -1.58 27.80
N GLN A 40 -35.43 -2.32 28.81
CA GLN A 40 -35.99 -2.22 30.15
C GLN A 40 -35.46 -0.95 30.80
N GLY A 41 -36.38 -0.06 31.16
CA GLY A 41 -36.14 1.19 31.85
C GLY A 41 -37.47 1.89 32.05
N SER A 42 -38.08 1.66 33.19
CA SER A 42 -39.32 2.31 33.63
C SER A 42 -39.14 3.82 33.67
N GLY A 43 -39.95 4.57 32.92
CA GLY A 43 -40.12 6.00 33.16
C GLY A 43 -40.07 6.86 31.90
N SER A 44 -41.25 7.22 31.40
CA SER A 44 -41.56 8.35 30.53
C SER A 44 -40.79 8.47 29.20
N ASP A 45 -41.43 7.93 28.16
CA ASP A 45 -41.78 8.63 26.91
C ASP A 45 -41.12 10.01 26.72
N ARG A 46 -39.98 10.06 26.00
CA ARG A 46 -39.47 11.30 25.41
C ARG A 46 -38.99 11.11 23.98
N ARG A 47 -39.94 11.40 23.08
CA ARG A 47 -39.80 11.80 21.67
C ARG A 47 -38.58 12.70 21.44
N ILE A 48 -37.79 12.39 20.41
CA ILE A 48 -37.05 13.42 19.69
C ILE A 48 -37.90 13.82 18.47
N LYS A 49 -38.61 14.94 18.60
CA LYS A 49 -39.31 15.61 17.49
C LYS A 49 -38.30 16.49 16.73
N SER A 50 -37.74 15.96 15.66
CA SER A 50 -37.35 16.62 14.39
C SER A 50 -36.52 15.58 13.62
N ALA A 51 -36.83 15.06 12.44
CA ALA A 51 -37.70 15.46 11.35
C ALA A 51 -38.40 14.21 10.75
N LYS A 52 -39.29 14.43 9.79
CA LYS A 52 -40.25 13.49 9.18
C LYS A 52 -39.65 12.43 8.23
N GLU A 53 -38.52 11.80 8.54
CA GLU A 53 -37.88 10.88 7.56
C GLU A 53 -37.61 9.48 8.13
N ARG A 54 -38.08 8.46 7.37
CA ARG A 54 -37.82 7.03 7.62
C ARG A 54 -36.67 6.61 6.69
N ILE A 55 -35.49 6.40 7.24
CA ILE A 55 -34.33 5.94 6.44
C ILE A 55 -34.46 4.45 6.20
N LYS A 56 -34.49 4.04 4.92
CA LYS A 56 -34.51 2.63 4.52
C LYS A 56 -33.08 2.10 4.42
N ILE A 57 -32.82 1.03 5.15
CA ILE A 57 -31.49 0.46 5.31
C ILE A 57 -31.55 -1.02 4.88
N SER A 58 -30.74 -1.41 3.90
CA SER A 58 -30.64 -2.81 3.44
C SER A 58 -29.32 -3.42 3.89
N VAL A 59 -29.37 -4.54 4.61
CA VAL A 59 -28.19 -5.32 5.02
C VAL A 59 -27.76 -6.21 3.87
N VAL A 60 -26.53 -6.05 3.40
CA VAL A 60 -26.06 -6.66 2.14
C VAL A 60 -25.31 -7.97 2.38
N LYS A 61 -24.42 -8.04 3.38
CA LYS A 61 -23.74 -9.29 3.78
C LYS A 61 -23.02 -9.14 5.13
N PRO A 62 -23.03 -10.16 6.00
CA PRO A 62 -22.12 -10.23 7.14
C PRO A 62 -20.69 -10.59 6.69
N PHE A 63 -19.69 -10.08 7.39
CA PHE A 63 -18.30 -10.50 7.30
C PHE A 63 -17.63 -10.44 8.68
N THR A 64 -16.59 -11.25 8.91
CA THR A 64 -15.87 -11.30 10.18
C THR A 64 -14.63 -10.41 10.09
N ASP A 65 -14.45 -9.50 11.05
CA ASP A 65 -13.28 -8.63 11.10
C ASP A 65 -12.05 -9.34 11.70
N PRO A 66 -10.83 -8.80 11.53
CA PRO A 66 -9.58 -9.42 11.99
C PRO A 66 -9.48 -9.64 13.51
N ARG A 67 -10.40 -9.07 14.29
CA ARG A 67 -10.50 -9.24 15.75
C ARG A 67 -11.66 -10.17 16.14
N GLY A 68 -12.25 -10.87 15.17
CA GLY A 68 -13.31 -11.86 15.37
C GLY A 68 -14.72 -11.25 15.50
N GLY A 69 -14.90 -9.96 15.22
CA GLY A 69 -16.22 -9.32 15.28
C GLY A 69 -17.01 -9.48 13.98
N ILE A 70 -18.28 -9.92 14.05
CA ILE A 70 -19.17 -9.95 12.87
C ILE A 70 -19.63 -8.52 12.57
N ARG A 71 -19.36 -8.04 11.36
CA ARG A 71 -19.78 -6.75 10.81
C ARG A 71 -20.75 -6.94 9.66
N PHE A 72 -21.60 -5.96 9.43
CA PHE A 72 -22.55 -5.95 8.32
C PHE A 72 -22.25 -4.81 7.35
N LEU A 73 -22.24 -5.11 6.05
CA LEU A 73 -22.27 -4.05 5.04
C LEU A 73 -23.71 -3.58 4.87
N VAL A 74 -23.90 -2.26 4.93
CA VAL A 74 -25.22 -1.67 4.95
C VAL A 74 -25.34 -0.65 3.81
N HIS A 75 -26.39 -0.78 3.00
CA HIS A 75 -26.69 0.16 1.92
C HIS A 75 -27.81 1.10 2.35
N CYS A 76 -27.53 2.41 2.32
CA CYS A 76 -28.50 3.47 2.61
C CYS A 76 -28.98 4.04 1.28
N GLN A 77 -30.30 4.07 1.04
CA GLN A 77 -30.85 4.38 -0.28
C GLN A 77 -31.15 5.88 -0.52
N GLU A 78 -30.86 6.79 0.41
CA GLU A 78 -31.20 8.23 0.28
C GLU A 78 -30.02 9.18 0.62
N PRO A 79 -29.98 10.40 0.02
CA PRO A 79 -28.77 11.25 -0.07
C PRO A 79 -28.31 11.92 1.25
N PRO A 80 -27.07 12.45 1.33
CA PRO A 80 -26.22 12.42 2.55
C PRO A 80 -26.46 13.50 3.62
N ASP A 81 -27.51 14.32 3.54
CA ASP A 81 -27.57 15.54 4.35
C ASP A 81 -27.81 15.29 5.85
N LEU A 82 -28.34 14.13 6.21
CA LEU A 82 -28.53 13.69 7.60
C LEU A 82 -27.21 13.38 8.34
N LEU A 83 -26.14 13.05 7.62
CA LEU A 83 -24.84 12.73 8.21
C LEU A 83 -24.03 13.98 8.59
N LEU A 84 -24.50 15.18 8.28
CA LEU A 84 -23.89 16.46 8.71
C LEU A 84 -24.30 16.86 10.14
N ASN A 85 -25.28 16.17 10.75
CA ASN A 85 -25.76 16.52 12.09
C ASN A 85 -24.82 16.01 13.19
N ARG A 86 -24.08 16.93 13.81
CA ARG A 86 -23.10 16.69 14.89
C ARG A 86 -23.66 15.91 16.10
N ARG A 87 -24.95 16.06 16.44
CA ARG A 87 -25.56 15.35 17.58
C ARG A 87 -25.80 13.88 17.29
N LEU A 88 -26.18 13.53 16.06
CA LEU A 88 -26.34 12.13 15.63
C LEU A 88 -24.98 11.41 15.58
N ARG A 89 -23.93 12.07 15.07
CA ARG A 89 -22.56 11.52 15.11
C ARG A 89 -22.07 11.23 16.53
N ARG A 90 -22.30 12.15 17.47
CA ARG A 90 -21.89 11.96 18.88
C ARG A 90 -22.68 10.85 19.58
N THR A 91 -23.97 10.71 19.28
CA THR A 91 -24.79 9.65 19.89
C THR A 91 -24.38 8.27 19.36
N LEU A 92 -24.02 8.16 18.07
CA LEU A 92 -23.51 6.91 17.48
C LEU A 92 -22.08 6.57 17.91
N ALA A 93 -21.23 7.58 18.13
CA ALA A 93 -19.86 7.39 18.65
C ALA A 93 -19.82 7.04 20.14
N ALA A 94 -20.75 7.57 20.95
CA ALA A 94 -20.79 7.34 22.39
C ALA A 94 -21.15 5.89 22.77
N THR A 95 -21.92 5.19 21.93
CA THR A 95 -22.25 3.77 22.14
C THR A 95 -21.09 2.83 21.81
N ALA A 96 -20.04 3.31 21.13
CA ALA A 96 -18.87 2.49 20.76
C ALA A 96 -17.75 2.48 21.82
N PHE A 97 -17.82 3.35 22.84
CA PHE A 97 -16.76 3.53 23.84
C PHE A 97 -17.11 3.01 25.24
N ILE A 98 -18.30 2.45 25.44
CA ILE A 98 -18.74 1.89 26.72
C ILE A 98 -18.90 0.37 26.55
N ASP A 99 -17.77 -0.32 26.37
CA ASP A 99 -17.56 -1.71 26.77
C ASP A 99 -16.13 -2.11 26.37
N SER A 100 -15.16 -1.62 27.14
CA SER A 100 -13.87 -2.29 27.25
C SER A 100 -13.93 -3.28 28.41
N PRO A 101 -13.92 -4.60 28.17
CA PRO A 101 -13.29 -5.52 29.08
C PRO A 101 -11.79 -5.56 28.76
N THR A 102 -11.01 -5.19 29.76
CA THR A 102 -9.59 -5.46 29.94
C THR A 102 -9.19 -6.88 29.52
N ASN A 103 -8.03 -6.98 28.86
CA ASN A 103 -7.19 -8.16 28.66
C ASN A 103 -7.58 -9.38 29.52
N LYS A 104 -8.11 -10.41 28.87
CA LYS A 104 -7.93 -11.79 29.33
C LYS A 104 -7.32 -12.58 28.19
N ALA A 105 -6.06 -12.97 28.38
CA ALA A 105 -5.43 -14.03 27.61
C ALA A 105 -6.35 -15.26 27.65
N ASN A 106 -6.75 -15.75 26.49
CA ASN A 106 -7.41 -17.04 26.40
C ASN A 106 -6.30 -18.11 26.49
N PRO A 107 -6.41 -19.09 27.39
CA PRO A 107 -5.38 -20.12 27.50
C PRO A 107 -5.32 -20.92 26.19
N MET A 108 -4.09 -21.21 25.75
CA MET A 108 -3.81 -22.01 24.57
C MET A 108 -4.54 -23.36 24.64
N THR A 109 -5.46 -23.57 23.71
CA THR A 109 -5.87 -24.90 23.28
C THR A 109 -5.06 -25.27 22.02
N ALA A 110 -4.15 -26.24 22.17
CA ALA A 110 -3.52 -26.96 21.06
C ALA A 110 -4.61 -27.69 20.23
N THR A 111 -4.54 -27.98 18.93
CA THR A 111 -3.44 -28.02 17.96
C THR A 111 -4.11 -28.03 16.58
N GLU A 112 -4.32 -26.86 15.98
CA GLU A 112 -4.43 -26.76 14.51
C GLU A 112 -3.01 -26.48 14.01
N PRO A 113 -2.53 -27.12 12.92
CA PRO A 113 -1.24 -26.76 12.35
C PRO A 113 -1.27 -25.27 12.04
N ARG A 114 -0.40 -24.49 12.69
CA ARG A 114 -0.27 -23.07 12.35
C ARG A 114 0.08 -23.02 10.88
N ALA A 115 -0.76 -22.36 10.07
CA ALA A 115 -0.54 -22.23 8.64
C ALA A 115 0.91 -21.78 8.38
N SER A 116 1.53 -22.33 7.33
CA SER A 116 2.86 -21.92 6.90
C SER A 116 2.87 -20.43 6.62
N LEU A 117 4.01 -19.79 6.89
CA LEU A 117 4.24 -18.42 6.45
C LEU A 117 4.50 -18.48 4.94
N LYS A 118 3.75 -17.71 4.16
CA LYS A 118 3.89 -17.60 2.71
C LYS A 118 4.34 -16.20 2.35
N VAL A 119 5.21 -16.08 1.35
CA VAL A 119 5.60 -14.80 0.74
C VAL A 119 5.28 -14.85 -0.74
N TYR A 120 4.36 -14.00 -1.18
CA TYR A 120 4.01 -13.86 -2.59
C TYR A 120 4.82 -12.72 -3.19
N TRP A 121 5.55 -13.01 -4.26
CA TRP A 121 6.51 -12.09 -4.87
C TRP A 121 6.62 -12.26 -6.37
N GLN A 122 7.35 -11.35 -7.03
CA GLN A 122 7.71 -11.46 -8.44
C GLN A 122 9.16 -10.99 -8.67
N PRO A 123 9.87 -11.50 -9.70
CA PRO A 123 11.26 -11.11 -9.98
C PRO A 123 11.46 -9.61 -10.23
N GLY A 124 12.63 -9.10 -9.84
CA GLY A 124 13.01 -7.69 -10.00
C GLY A 124 12.18 -6.68 -9.18
N CYS A 125 11.35 -7.16 -8.25
CA CYS A 125 10.54 -6.32 -7.36
C CYS A 125 11.34 -5.90 -6.10
N SER A 126 11.66 -4.61 -5.99
CA SER A 126 12.45 -4.07 -4.87
C SER A 126 11.84 -4.35 -3.50
N SER A 127 10.53 -4.10 -3.33
CA SER A 127 9.85 -4.38 -2.06
C SER A 127 9.77 -5.88 -1.76
N CYS A 128 9.66 -6.73 -2.78
CA CYS A 128 9.57 -8.17 -2.60
C CYS A 128 10.89 -8.76 -2.09
N LEU A 129 12.00 -8.37 -2.72
CA LEU A 129 13.33 -8.75 -2.26
C LEU A 129 13.57 -8.30 -0.81
N LYS A 130 13.28 -7.02 -0.52
CA LYS A 130 13.47 -6.48 0.82
C LYS A 130 12.62 -7.19 1.87
N THR A 131 11.39 -7.57 1.52
CA THR A 131 10.51 -8.36 2.40
C THR A 131 11.11 -9.72 2.71
N LYS A 132 11.61 -10.44 1.69
CA LYS A 132 12.25 -11.76 1.86
C LYS A 132 13.48 -11.66 2.76
N GLU A 133 14.38 -10.72 2.48
CA GLU A 133 15.59 -10.51 3.30
C GLU A 133 15.25 -10.09 4.73
N PHE A 134 14.24 -9.24 4.92
CA PHE A 134 13.76 -8.86 6.25
C PHE A 134 13.30 -10.08 7.06
N LEU A 135 12.56 -11.01 6.46
CA LEU A 135 12.14 -12.25 7.11
C LEU A 135 13.33 -13.16 7.42
N LEU A 136 14.23 -13.35 6.46
CA LEU A 136 15.42 -14.20 6.63
C LEU A 136 16.36 -13.67 7.73
N ALA A 137 16.60 -12.36 7.77
CA ALA A 137 17.42 -11.71 8.80
C ALA A 137 16.85 -11.87 10.22
N ASN A 138 15.54 -12.13 10.33
CA ASN A 138 14.85 -12.40 11.60
C ASN A 138 14.61 -13.91 11.84
N GLY A 139 15.30 -14.79 11.11
CA GLY A 139 15.25 -16.23 11.31
C GLY A 139 13.92 -16.88 10.90
N MET A 140 13.14 -16.23 10.04
CA MET A 140 11.84 -16.72 9.62
C MET A 140 11.96 -17.58 8.35
N GLU A 141 11.53 -18.84 8.45
CA GLU A 141 11.29 -19.68 7.28
C GLU A 141 9.90 -19.38 6.68
N PHE A 142 9.82 -19.43 5.35
CA PHE A 142 8.57 -19.22 4.62
C PHE A 142 8.55 -20.00 3.30
N GLU A 143 7.35 -20.29 2.83
CA GLU A 143 7.07 -20.77 1.49
C GLU A 143 7.15 -19.59 0.51
N SER A 144 8.08 -19.68 -0.44
CA SER A 144 8.36 -18.63 -1.41
C SER A 144 7.54 -18.84 -2.69
N ILE A 145 6.61 -17.94 -2.98
CA ILE A 145 5.64 -18.09 -4.07
C ILE A 145 5.87 -17.00 -5.12
N ASN A 146 6.53 -17.38 -6.22
CA ASN A 146 6.65 -16.52 -7.39
C ASN A 146 5.32 -16.50 -8.17
N VAL A 147 4.57 -15.40 -8.07
CA VAL A 147 3.23 -15.29 -8.66
C VAL A 147 3.20 -15.28 -10.19
N LEU A 148 4.37 -15.14 -10.84
CA LEU A 148 4.47 -15.22 -12.30
C LEU A 148 4.67 -16.65 -12.81
N GLU A 149 5.09 -17.58 -11.96
CA GLU A 149 5.39 -18.96 -12.33
C GLU A 149 4.48 -19.98 -11.66
N ASP A 150 4.03 -19.68 -10.46
CA ASP A 150 3.05 -20.49 -9.75
C ASP A 150 1.63 -20.16 -10.27
N GLU A 151 0.99 -21.14 -10.90
CA GLU A 151 -0.38 -21.02 -11.43
C GLU A 151 -1.44 -20.72 -10.36
N ASN A 152 -1.13 -20.97 -9.09
CA ASN A 152 -1.98 -20.68 -7.93
C ASN A 152 -1.59 -19.39 -7.21
N GLY A 153 -0.41 -18.82 -7.44
CA GLY A 153 0.09 -17.66 -6.69
C GLY A 153 -0.90 -16.49 -6.62
N PHE A 154 -1.38 -16.00 -7.77
CA PHE A 154 -2.41 -14.95 -7.78
C PHE A 154 -3.81 -15.42 -7.36
N LYS A 155 -4.13 -16.72 -7.54
CA LYS A 155 -5.43 -17.27 -7.11
C LYS A 155 -5.54 -17.26 -5.60
N GLU A 156 -4.46 -17.61 -4.89
CA GLU A 156 -4.40 -17.55 -3.43
C GLU A 156 -4.54 -16.09 -2.92
N LEU A 157 -3.89 -15.14 -3.59
CA LEU A 157 -4.05 -13.71 -3.28
C LEU A 157 -5.48 -13.21 -3.54
N GLU A 158 -6.14 -13.68 -4.60
CA GLU A 158 -7.52 -13.28 -4.92
C GLU A 158 -8.52 -13.73 -3.85
N VAL A 159 -8.29 -14.88 -3.20
CA VAL A 159 -9.08 -15.32 -2.04
C VAL A 159 -8.96 -14.34 -0.86
N LEU A 160 -7.81 -13.67 -0.72
CA LEU A 160 -7.60 -12.60 0.26
C LEU A 160 -8.11 -11.22 -0.22
N GLY A 161 -8.67 -11.15 -1.43
CA GLY A 161 -9.11 -9.91 -2.06
C GLY A 161 -7.98 -9.05 -2.63
N LEU A 162 -6.82 -9.64 -2.91
CA LEU A 162 -5.60 -8.96 -3.31
C LEU A 162 -5.21 -9.30 -4.76
N LYS A 163 -4.61 -8.34 -5.46
CA LYS A 163 -4.03 -8.51 -6.81
C LYS A 163 -2.67 -7.82 -6.93
N LEU A 164 -1.90 -7.84 -5.83
CA LEU A 164 -0.62 -7.13 -5.73
C LEU A 164 0.38 -7.94 -4.93
N VAL A 165 1.65 -7.58 -5.10
CA VAL A 165 2.80 -8.13 -4.37
C VAL A 165 3.74 -6.98 -3.96
N PRO A 166 4.56 -7.15 -2.90
CA PRO A 166 4.69 -8.32 -2.04
C PRO A 166 3.60 -8.45 -0.97
N ILE A 167 3.20 -9.69 -0.68
CA ILE A 167 2.30 -10.03 0.44
C ILE A 167 2.95 -11.11 1.28
N VAL A 168 2.95 -10.92 2.59
CA VAL A 168 3.29 -11.95 3.58
C VAL A 168 1.99 -12.43 4.20
N ALA A 169 1.73 -13.73 4.19
CA ALA A 169 0.48 -14.29 4.70
C ALA A 169 0.72 -15.51 5.58
N ARG A 170 -0.17 -15.68 6.56
CA ARG A 170 -0.26 -16.86 7.40
C ARG A 170 -1.74 -17.22 7.54
N GLY A 171 -2.21 -18.10 6.66
CA GLY A 171 -3.66 -18.33 6.50
C GLY A 171 -4.35 -17.09 5.94
N THR A 172 -5.39 -16.60 6.62
CA THR A 172 -6.11 -15.37 6.22
C THR A 172 -5.53 -14.09 6.80
N ASP A 173 -4.56 -14.18 7.72
CA ASP A 173 -3.83 -13.03 8.23
C ASP A 173 -2.70 -12.66 7.29
N TRP A 174 -2.64 -11.41 6.85
CA TRP A 174 -1.66 -10.96 5.85
C TRP A 174 -1.20 -9.53 6.11
N ALA A 175 -0.06 -9.19 5.53
CA ALA A 175 0.54 -7.86 5.53
C ALA A 175 1.14 -7.54 4.17
N ASN A 176 1.08 -6.27 3.78
CA ASN A 176 1.84 -5.79 2.64
C ASN A 176 3.32 -5.73 3.01
N GLY A 177 4.19 -6.27 2.15
CA GLY A 177 5.63 -6.31 2.40
C GLY A 177 6.30 -4.93 2.50
N ALA A 178 5.61 -3.86 2.10
CA ALA A 178 6.08 -2.49 2.27
C ALA A 178 5.95 -1.95 3.71
N VAL A 179 5.29 -2.66 4.63
CA VAL A 179 5.08 -2.22 6.03
C VAL A 179 5.69 -3.25 6.99
N PHE A 180 6.97 -3.08 7.35
CA PHE A 180 7.73 -4.09 8.11
C PHE A 180 7.16 -4.41 9.49
N ARG A 181 6.56 -3.42 10.17
CA ARG A 181 5.81 -3.64 11.41
C ARG A 181 4.71 -4.69 11.23
N ASP A 182 3.95 -4.58 10.15
CA ASP A 182 2.80 -5.46 9.90
C ASP A 182 3.29 -6.84 9.41
N VAL A 183 4.40 -6.87 8.64
CA VAL A 183 5.09 -8.12 8.29
C VAL A 183 5.56 -8.87 9.53
N ALA A 184 6.23 -8.20 10.46
CA ALA A 184 6.72 -8.79 11.70
C ALA A 184 5.57 -9.38 12.54
N ARG A 185 4.44 -8.67 12.60
CA ARG A 185 3.20 -9.15 13.23
C ARG A 185 2.69 -10.47 12.62
N VAL A 186 2.60 -10.56 11.29
CA VAL A 186 2.13 -11.78 10.60
C VAL A 186 3.13 -12.93 10.74
N ALA A 187 4.43 -12.60 10.63
CA ALA A 187 5.51 -13.56 10.77
C ALA A 187 5.60 -14.11 12.20
N GLY A 188 5.32 -13.28 13.21
CA GLY A 188 5.27 -13.65 14.61
C GLY A 188 6.54 -13.31 15.40
N PHE A 189 7.23 -12.23 15.04
CA PHE A 189 8.37 -11.70 15.79
C PHE A 189 8.17 -10.22 16.14
N GLU A 190 8.94 -9.74 17.12
CA GLU A 190 8.85 -8.36 17.60
C GLU A 190 9.49 -7.38 16.60
N TRP A 191 8.78 -6.31 16.27
CA TRP A 191 9.32 -5.23 15.44
C TRP A 191 10.04 -4.20 16.33
N SER A 192 11.35 -4.08 16.16
CA SER A 192 12.20 -3.16 16.92
C SER A 192 12.20 -1.71 16.40
N GLY A 193 11.48 -1.42 15.31
CA GLY A 193 11.63 -0.16 14.59
C GLY A 193 12.91 -0.09 13.75
N HIS A 194 13.07 1.01 13.03
CA HIS A 194 14.32 1.38 12.36
C HIS A 194 14.53 2.89 12.42
N ASP A 195 15.79 3.30 12.42
CA ASP A 195 16.16 4.71 12.37
C ASP A 195 15.97 5.25 10.95
N MET A 196 15.14 6.29 10.81
CA MET A 196 14.92 6.98 9.54
C MET A 196 15.79 8.23 9.45
N LEU A 197 16.36 8.48 8.27
CA LEU A 197 16.99 9.77 7.97
C LEU A 197 15.97 10.90 8.12
N SER A 198 16.45 12.10 8.51
CA SER A 198 15.62 13.31 8.49
C SER A 198 15.04 13.53 7.07
N PRO A 199 13.86 14.16 6.91
CA PRO A 199 13.31 14.43 5.57
C PRO A 199 14.27 15.21 4.66
N ALA A 200 15.06 16.11 5.24
CA ALA A 200 16.08 16.87 4.51
C ALA A 200 17.22 15.99 4.00
N ASP A 201 17.71 15.06 4.82
CA ASP A 201 18.76 14.12 4.40
C ASP A 201 18.22 13.05 3.45
N MET A 202 16.97 12.62 3.64
CA MET A 202 16.26 11.74 2.72
C MET A 202 16.19 12.36 1.32
N LEU A 203 15.85 13.65 1.23
CA LEU A 203 15.84 14.37 -0.05
C LEU A 203 17.23 14.44 -0.69
N LYS A 204 18.28 14.71 0.10
CA LYS A 204 19.66 14.70 -0.43
C LYS A 204 20.00 13.33 -1.04
N ARG A 205 19.61 12.23 -0.38
CA ARG A 205 19.78 10.87 -0.89
C ARG A 205 18.99 10.63 -2.17
N ILE A 206 17.71 11.01 -2.20
CA ILE A 206 16.86 10.90 -3.40
C ILE A 206 17.51 11.65 -4.57
N ASN A 207 17.96 12.90 -4.37
CA ASN A 207 18.58 13.68 -5.44
C ASN A 207 19.87 13.05 -5.98
N ALA A 208 20.73 12.50 -5.12
CA ALA A 208 21.92 11.77 -5.53
C ALA A 208 21.57 10.53 -6.37
N ILE A 209 20.58 9.76 -5.92
CA ILE A 209 20.05 8.58 -6.62
C ILE A 209 19.48 8.96 -7.99
N LEU A 210 18.61 9.97 -8.07
CA LEU A 210 18.00 10.40 -9.33
C LEU A 210 19.04 10.99 -10.30
N SER A 211 20.06 11.67 -9.78
CA SER A 211 21.20 12.12 -10.60
C SER A 211 21.95 10.93 -11.20
N GLY A 212 22.27 9.91 -10.39
CA GLY A 212 22.90 8.68 -10.87
C GLY A 212 22.04 7.95 -11.90
N ALA A 213 20.76 7.76 -11.60
CA ALA A 213 19.81 7.10 -12.49
C ALA A 213 19.72 7.78 -13.87
N ARG A 214 19.77 9.11 -13.94
CA ARG A 214 19.78 9.85 -15.22
C ARG A 214 21.06 9.58 -16.01
N ARG A 215 22.23 9.55 -15.36
CA ARG A 215 23.50 9.18 -16.01
C ARG A 215 23.43 7.77 -16.57
N PHE A 216 22.98 6.81 -15.77
CA PHE A 216 22.89 5.41 -16.17
C PHE A 216 21.86 5.18 -17.29
N ALA A 217 20.70 5.86 -17.23
CA ALA A 217 19.71 5.81 -18.29
C ALA A 217 20.25 6.34 -19.63
N ALA A 218 21.13 7.36 -19.60
CA ALA A 218 21.75 7.91 -20.81
C ALA A 218 22.71 6.91 -21.49
N GLN A 219 23.28 5.98 -20.71
CA GLN A 219 24.21 4.94 -21.20
C GLN A 219 23.50 3.77 -21.90
N ILE A 220 22.19 3.59 -21.73
CA ILE A 220 21.46 2.53 -22.42
C ILE A 220 21.47 2.81 -23.94
N PRO A 221 21.88 1.87 -24.80
CA PRO A 221 21.75 2.04 -26.24
C PRO A 221 20.29 2.18 -26.67
N GLU A 222 20.01 3.06 -27.64
CA GLU A 222 18.64 3.37 -28.08
C GLU A 222 17.88 2.12 -28.55
N ASP A 223 18.58 1.27 -29.30
CA ASP A 223 18.09 0.00 -29.87
C ASP A 223 17.89 -1.11 -28.83
N ARG A 224 18.33 -0.90 -27.58
CA ARG A 224 18.23 -1.85 -26.47
C ARG A 224 17.24 -1.40 -25.39
N LEU A 225 16.60 -0.24 -25.55
CA LEU A 225 15.64 0.29 -24.57
C LEU A 225 14.49 -0.68 -24.27
N ASP A 226 14.05 -1.44 -25.27
CA ASP A 226 12.90 -2.33 -25.17
C ASP A 226 13.27 -3.80 -24.88
N ASP A 227 14.55 -4.07 -24.63
CA ASP A 227 14.98 -5.36 -24.09
C ASP A 227 14.36 -5.63 -22.73
N MET A 228 13.95 -6.88 -22.50
CA MET A 228 13.26 -7.29 -21.28
C MET A 228 14.24 -7.66 -20.17
N LEU A 229 13.87 -7.29 -18.95
CA LEU A 229 14.52 -7.78 -17.73
C LEU A 229 14.31 -9.30 -17.59
N PRO A 230 15.30 -10.04 -17.07
CA PRO A 230 15.17 -11.48 -16.87
C PRO A 230 14.03 -11.85 -15.92
N GLY A 231 13.19 -12.82 -16.31
CA GLY A 231 12.10 -13.33 -15.45
C GLY A 231 11.00 -12.32 -15.12
N ARG A 232 10.99 -11.14 -15.76
CA ARG A 232 10.02 -10.08 -15.51
C ARG A 232 9.61 -9.41 -16.82
N PRO A 233 8.31 -9.28 -17.13
CA PRO A 233 7.85 -8.57 -18.33
C PRO A 233 7.98 -7.05 -18.15
N ARG A 234 9.22 -6.56 -18.08
CA ARG A 234 9.56 -5.15 -17.90
C ARG A 234 10.79 -4.83 -18.72
N SER A 235 10.71 -3.83 -19.60
CA SER A 235 11.84 -3.39 -20.40
C SER A 235 12.82 -2.50 -19.63
N TYR A 236 14.02 -2.29 -20.19
CA TYR A 236 14.99 -1.33 -19.65
C TYR A 236 14.44 0.10 -19.62
N ARG A 237 13.68 0.50 -20.65
CA ARG A 237 12.95 1.78 -20.70
C ARG A 237 11.95 1.89 -19.56
N GLN A 238 11.16 0.84 -19.31
CA GLN A 238 10.19 0.81 -18.21
C GLN A 238 10.88 0.85 -16.83
N LEU A 239 12.02 0.17 -16.66
CA LEU A 239 12.81 0.24 -15.43
C LEU A 239 13.30 1.66 -15.17
N ALA A 240 13.93 2.29 -16.17
CA ALA A 240 14.45 3.65 -16.03
C ALA A 240 13.34 4.68 -15.82
N TYR A 241 12.21 4.56 -16.52
CA TYR A 241 11.02 5.38 -16.28
C TYR A 241 10.54 5.25 -14.83
N HIS A 242 10.42 4.01 -14.34
CA HIS A 242 9.90 3.73 -13.01
C HIS A 242 10.70 4.40 -11.89
N ILE A 243 12.03 4.51 -12.05
CA ILE A 243 12.89 5.20 -11.06
C ILE A 243 12.43 6.65 -10.82
N PHE A 244 12.00 7.35 -11.87
CA PHE A 244 11.52 8.74 -11.80
C PHE A 244 10.01 8.83 -11.56
N ASN A 245 9.23 7.83 -11.96
CA ASN A 245 7.80 7.80 -11.66
C ASN A 245 7.52 7.68 -10.15
N ILE A 246 8.35 6.98 -9.39
CA ILE A 246 8.20 6.87 -7.93
C ILE A 246 8.16 8.24 -7.22
N PRO A 247 9.15 9.15 -7.39
CA PRO A 247 9.08 10.48 -6.80
C PRO A 247 7.97 11.36 -7.40
N GLU A 248 7.60 11.17 -8.67
CA GLU A 248 6.43 11.85 -9.24
C GLU A 248 5.13 11.50 -8.50
N VAL A 249 4.88 10.21 -8.25
CA VAL A 249 3.69 9.76 -7.52
C VAL A 249 3.70 10.25 -6.07
N PHE A 250 4.87 10.30 -5.43
CA PHE A 250 5.01 10.96 -4.12
C PHE A 250 4.64 12.44 -4.18
N LEU A 251 5.14 13.17 -5.18
CA LEU A 251 4.85 14.60 -5.35
C LEU A 251 3.37 14.84 -5.64
N ASP A 252 2.72 14.00 -6.44
CA ASP A 252 1.28 14.10 -6.66
C ASP A 252 0.48 13.90 -5.37
N ARG A 253 0.90 12.95 -4.53
CA ARG A 253 0.32 12.77 -3.19
C ARG A 253 0.61 13.99 -2.29
N ALA A 254 1.83 14.48 -2.24
CA ALA A 254 2.25 15.55 -1.34
C ALA A 254 1.67 16.92 -1.73
N GLU A 255 1.64 17.26 -3.02
CA GLU A 255 1.22 18.57 -3.52
C GLU A 255 -0.29 18.66 -3.76
N LYS A 256 -0.93 17.55 -4.15
CA LYS A 256 -2.31 17.56 -4.67
C LYS A 256 -3.27 16.64 -3.88
N ASP A 257 -2.79 15.98 -2.83
CA ASP A 257 -3.52 14.90 -2.14
C ASP A 257 -4.03 13.82 -3.10
N ALA A 258 -3.30 13.60 -4.20
CA ALA A 258 -3.70 12.64 -5.23
C ALA A 258 -3.65 11.19 -4.69
N PRO A 259 -4.51 10.28 -5.20
CA PRO A 259 -4.48 8.89 -4.79
C PRO A 259 -3.13 8.22 -5.08
N TYR A 260 -2.47 7.72 -4.04
CA TYR A 260 -1.25 6.92 -4.17
C TYR A 260 -1.64 5.44 -4.32
N THR A 261 -1.99 5.03 -5.54
CA THR A 261 -2.48 3.68 -5.84
C THR A 261 -1.36 2.75 -6.32
N TYR A 262 -1.65 1.44 -6.37
CA TYR A 262 -0.72 0.46 -6.94
C TYR A 262 -0.49 0.72 -8.44
N GLU A 263 -1.56 1.05 -9.16
CA GLU A 263 -1.57 1.30 -10.60
C GLU A 263 -0.73 2.52 -10.97
N ALA A 264 -0.70 3.54 -10.11
CA ALA A 264 0.16 4.72 -10.29
C ALA A 264 1.65 4.35 -10.38
N LEU A 265 2.04 3.19 -9.81
CA LEU A 265 3.41 2.65 -9.81
C LEU A 265 3.60 1.45 -10.76
N ALA A 266 2.63 1.14 -11.63
CA ALA A 266 2.68 -0.03 -12.51
C ALA A 266 3.73 0.05 -13.64
N SER A 267 4.52 1.13 -13.69
CA SER A 267 5.55 1.39 -14.72
C SER A 267 5.00 1.35 -16.16
N ILE A 268 3.73 1.74 -16.32
CA ILE A 268 3.11 1.93 -17.63
C ILE A 268 3.71 3.19 -18.25
N LEU A 269 4.35 3.04 -19.41
CA LEU A 269 4.94 4.17 -20.12
C LEU A 269 3.84 5.09 -20.67
N PRO A 270 3.91 6.40 -20.41
CA PRO A 270 3.10 7.38 -21.13
C PRO A 270 3.42 7.35 -22.63
N ASP A 271 2.41 7.58 -23.47
CA ASP A 271 2.56 7.60 -24.95
C ASP A 271 3.65 8.57 -25.45
N ALA A 272 3.98 9.59 -24.66
CA ALA A 272 5.00 10.59 -24.98
C ALA A 272 6.44 10.07 -24.81
N ILE A 273 6.68 9.03 -24.02
CA ILE A 273 8.03 8.53 -23.74
C ILE A 273 8.37 7.41 -24.71
N LYS A 274 9.01 7.76 -25.83
CA LYS A 274 9.34 6.81 -26.91
C LYS A 274 10.84 6.61 -27.09
N THR A 275 11.61 7.66 -26.90
CA THR A 275 13.05 7.67 -27.11
C THR A 275 13.80 7.73 -25.78
N LYS A 276 15.12 7.48 -25.83
CA LYS A 276 15.99 7.76 -24.69
C LYS A 276 15.90 9.22 -24.25
N GLN A 277 15.85 10.15 -25.19
CA GLN A 277 15.80 11.57 -24.86
C GLN A 277 14.51 11.93 -24.10
N ASP A 278 13.35 11.41 -24.53
CA ASP A 278 12.08 11.65 -23.81
C ASP A 278 12.16 11.16 -22.36
N LEU A 279 12.79 10.00 -22.14
CA LEU A 279 13.01 9.44 -20.80
C LEU A 279 13.94 10.32 -19.95
N LEU A 280 15.03 10.83 -20.53
CA LEU A 280 15.96 11.71 -19.83
C LEU A 280 15.34 13.07 -19.49
N ASP A 281 14.52 13.61 -20.39
CA ASP A 281 13.78 14.86 -20.19
C ASP A 281 12.71 14.70 -19.11
N TYR A 282 11.97 13.58 -19.13
CA TYR A 282 11.04 13.23 -18.05
C TYR A 282 11.74 13.13 -16.69
N GLY A 283 12.86 12.39 -16.61
CA GLY A 283 13.63 12.27 -15.38
C GLY A 283 14.20 13.61 -14.90
N ALA A 284 14.59 14.50 -15.82
CA ALA A 284 15.00 15.87 -15.49
C ALA A 284 13.85 16.67 -14.87
N ALA A 285 12.68 16.65 -15.52
CA ALA A 285 11.51 17.40 -15.08
C ALA A 285 11.02 16.96 -13.70
N VAL A 286 11.01 15.64 -13.41
CA VAL A 286 10.62 15.15 -12.08
C VAL A 286 11.65 15.55 -11.02
N HIS A 287 12.94 15.46 -11.31
CA HIS A 287 13.99 15.86 -10.37
C HIS A 287 13.92 17.37 -10.08
N ASP A 288 13.70 18.21 -11.09
CA ASP A 288 13.52 19.65 -10.91
C ASP A 288 12.25 19.96 -10.11
N ARG A 289 11.13 19.25 -10.38
CA ARG A 289 9.89 19.37 -9.61
C ARG A 289 10.08 19.01 -8.14
N LEU A 290 10.80 17.93 -7.85
CA LEU A 290 11.11 17.51 -6.48
C LEU A 290 11.88 18.59 -5.71
N ASN A 291 12.90 19.16 -6.35
CA ASN A 291 13.68 20.26 -5.77
C ASN A 291 12.84 21.52 -5.58
N ALA A 292 12.02 21.89 -6.56
CA ALA A 292 11.13 23.04 -6.46
C ALA A 292 10.08 22.87 -5.36
N TRP A 293 9.47 21.68 -5.24
CA TRP A 293 8.55 21.34 -4.15
C TRP A 293 9.21 21.49 -2.79
N TRP A 294 10.43 20.95 -2.63
CA TRP A 294 11.16 21.10 -1.37
C TRP A 294 11.43 22.56 -1.01
N GLN A 295 11.78 23.38 -2.01
CA GLN A 295 12.00 24.80 -1.78
C GLN A 295 10.73 25.55 -1.34
N ARG A 296 9.59 25.18 -1.94
CA ARG A 296 8.33 25.88 -1.80
C ARG A 296 7.57 25.48 -0.52
N ASP A 297 7.36 24.17 -0.34
CA ASP A 297 6.48 23.63 0.71
C ASP A 297 7.13 22.48 1.50
N GLY A 298 8.05 21.72 0.89
CA GLY A 298 8.54 20.46 1.45
C GLY A 298 9.26 20.61 2.80
N ARG A 299 9.92 21.74 3.06
CA ARG A 299 10.59 22.00 4.36
C ARG A 299 9.63 22.14 5.54
N ASP A 300 8.45 22.70 5.26
CA ASP A 300 7.43 22.99 6.28
C ASP A 300 6.30 21.95 6.25
N THR A 301 6.44 20.92 5.40
CA THR A 301 5.49 19.81 5.31
C THR A 301 5.45 19.02 6.62
N ASP A 302 4.24 18.78 7.14
CA ASP A 302 4.04 17.84 8.23
C ASP A 302 4.29 16.40 7.75
N PHE A 303 5.44 15.83 8.11
CA PHE A 303 5.80 14.47 7.72
C PHE A 303 5.16 13.37 8.58
N GLU A 304 4.57 13.72 9.74
CA GLU A 304 3.84 12.80 10.61
C GLU A 304 2.40 12.57 10.13
N GLN A 305 1.92 13.41 9.21
CA GLN A 305 0.58 13.26 8.64
C GLN A 305 0.41 11.89 7.96
N PRO A 306 -0.82 11.35 7.88
CA PRO A 306 -1.07 10.07 7.21
C PRO A 306 -0.63 10.08 5.73
N GLY A 307 0.13 9.07 5.32
CA GLY A 307 0.61 8.90 3.95
C GLY A 307 -0.50 8.65 2.92
N LYS A 308 -1.64 8.08 3.31
CA LYS A 308 -2.80 7.73 2.44
C LYS A 308 -2.37 6.95 1.18
N VAL A 309 -1.77 5.79 1.39
CA VAL A 309 -1.20 4.93 0.34
C VAL A 309 -1.87 3.56 0.29
N TYR A 310 -1.79 2.88 -0.85
CA TYR A 310 -2.43 1.57 -1.05
C TYR A 310 -1.89 0.44 -0.16
N TYR A 311 -0.69 0.59 0.39
CA TYR A 311 0.06 -0.49 1.03
C TYR A 311 -0.05 -0.54 2.56
N GLY A 312 -0.73 0.43 3.20
CA GLY A 312 -1.02 0.37 4.63
C GLY A 312 -1.00 1.73 5.33
N ASP A 313 -1.17 1.66 6.65
CA ASP A 313 -1.14 2.82 7.54
C ASP A 313 0.30 3.21 7.87
N VAL A 314 0.78 4.24 7.18
CA VAL A 314 2.12 4.83 7.31
C VAL A 314 2.01 6.36 7.34
N THR A 315 3.05 7.01 7.86
CA THR A 315 3.28 8.46 7.83
C THR A 315 3.79 8.91 6.46
N LEU A 316 3.69 10.20 6.15
CA LEU A 316 4.28 10.76 4.92
C LEU A 316 5.82 10.64 4.93
N HIS A 317 6.46 10.65 6.11
CA HIS A 317 7.90 10.39 6.26
C HIS A 317 8.28 9.00 5.74
N GLU A 318 7.54 7.96 6.15
CA GLU A 318 7.74 6.59 5.67
C GLU A 318 7.50 6.49 4.16
N VAL A 319 6.55 7.25 3.59
CA VAL A 319 6.37 7.30 2.12
C VAL A 319 7.59 7.94 1.44
N LEU A 320 8.15 9.03 1.99
CA LEU A 320 9.36 9.67 1.46
C LEU A 320 10.58 8.73 1.54
N GLU A 321 10.74 8.03 2.66
CA GLU A 321 11.77 6.99 2.80
C GLU A 321 11.61 5.92 1.73
N ARG A 322 10.38 5.41 1.56
CA ARG A 322 10.06 4.44 0.52
C ARG A 322 10.38 4.94 -0.87
N THR A 323 10.08 6.20 -1.17
CA THR A 323 10.49 6.83 -2.43
C THR A 323 12.00 6.75 -2.64
N GLY A 324 12.80 7.06 -1.61
CA GLY A 324 14.26 6.99 -1.65
C GLY A 324 14.80 5.60 -1.94
N TRP A 325 14.51 4.62 -1.08
CA TRP A 325 15.09 3.29 -1.25
C TRP A 325 14.51 2.51 -2.43
N HIS A 326 13.25 2.76 -2.83
CA HIS A 326 12.64 2.11 -3.99
C HIS A 326 13.27 2.59 -5.29
N SER A 327 13.45 3.90 -5.47
CA SER A 327 14.22 4.45 -6.60
C SER A 327 15.68 4.04 -6.53
N GLY A 328 16.27 4.01 -5.32
CA GLY A 328 17.65 3.56 -5.09
C GLY A 328 17.88 2.13 -5.55
N GLN A 329 17.01 1.21 -5.17
CA GLN A 329 17.14 -0.20 -5.55
C GLN A 329 17.00 -0.40 -7.06
N HIS A 330 16.04 0.29 -7.69
CA HIS A 330 15.92 0.23 -9.15
C HIS A 330 17.09 0.89 -9.88
N THR A 331 17.76 1.85 -9.24
CA THR A 331 19.01 2.42 -9.75
C THR A 331 20.16 1.41 -9.69
N ARG A 332 20.27 0.62 -8.59
CA ARG A 332 21.22 -0.52 -8.51
C ARG A 332 20.93 -1.57 -9.60
N GLN A 333 19.66 -1.88 -9.84
CA GLN A 333 19.27 -2.77 -10.94
C GLN A 333 19.63 -2.21 -12.31
N LEU A 334 19.50 -0.89 -12.50
CA LEU A 334 19.89 -0.24 -13.75
C LEU A 334 21.42 -0.27 -13.97
N MET A 335 22.22 -0.09 -12.91
CA MET A 335 23.67 -0.30 -12.96
C MET A 335 24.01 -1.74 -13.35
N LEU A 336 23.35 -2.73 -12.74
CA LEU A 336 23.51 -4.13 -13.11
C LEU A 336 23.11 -4.39 -14.58
N THR A 337 22.05 -3.76 -15.09
CA THR A 337 21.70 -3.83 -16.52
C THR A 337 22.87 -3.36 -17.39
N LEU A 338 23.49 -2.23 -17.07
CA LEU A 338 24.64 -1.72 -17.85
C LEU A 338 25.82 -2.69 -17.81
N GLU A 339 26.16 -3.21 -16.64
CA GLU A 339 27.23 -4.20 -16.48
C GLU A 339 26.98 -5.44 -17.36
N ARG A 340 25.72 -5.89 -17.43
CA ARG A 340 25.30 -7.04 -18.25
C ARG A 340 25.30 -6.75 -19.75
N LEU A 341 25.22 -5.47 -20.13
CA LEU A 341 25.47 -5.00 -21.50
C LEU A 341 26.97 -4.81 -21.80
N GLY A 342 27.86 -5.06 -20.83
CA GLY A 342 29.29 -4.79 -20.96
C GLY A 342 29.65 -3.31 -20.88
N ILE A 343 28.79 -2.50 -20.24
CA ILE A 343 28.94 -1.04 -20.09
C ILE A 343 29.24 -0.73 -18.62
N GLU A 344 30.36 -0.06 -18.35
CA GLU A 344 30.69 0.41 -17.00
C GLU A 344 29.80 1.61 -16.63
N PRO A 345 29.07 1.58 -15.49
CA PRO A 345 28.23 2.70 -15.07
C PRO A 345 29.04 3.98 -14.78
N ASP A 346 28.65 5.11 -15.41
CA ASP A 346 29.35 6.39 -15.26
C ASP A 346 29.11 7.03 -13.89
N GLY A 347 30.15 7.00 -13.06
CA GLY A 347 30.06 7.43 -11.66
C GLY A 347 29.09 6.52 -10.89
N ALA A 348 29.38 5.21 -10.92
CA ALA A 348 28.68 4.17 -10.17
C ALA A 348 28.41 4.58 -8.70
N LEU A 349 27.16 4.40 -8.24
CA LEU A 349 26.79 4.61 -6.85
C LEU A 349 27.32 3.47 -5.98
N LYS A 350 27.77 3.80 -4.77
CA LYS A 350 28.36 2.87 -3.79
C LYS A 350 27.47 2.79 -2.55
N ASP A 351 27.79 1.87 -1.64
CA ASP A 351 27.00 1.66 -0.41
C ASP A 351 26.79 2.95 0.40
N ASP A 352 27.82 3.81 0.47
CA ASP A 352 27.75 5.12 1.14
C ASP A 352 26.70 6.08 0.53
N ASP A 353 26.38 5.93 -0.75
CA ASP A 353 25.35 6.73 -1.43
C ASP A 353 23.95 6.35 -0.95
N PHE A 354 23.77 5.12 -0.47
CA PHE A 354 22.51 4.57 0.04
C PHE A 354 22.45 4.50 1.57
N ALA A 355 23.51 4.90 2.28
CA ALA A 355 23.59 4.80 3.73
C ALA A 355 22.40 5.51 4.42
N GLY A 356 21.78 4.80 5.37
CA GLY A 356 20.59 5.24 6.09
C GLY A 356 19.26 4.92 5.39
N LEU A 357 19.28 4.34 4.20
CA LEU A 357 18.09 3.78 3.55
C LEU A 357 17.95 2.29 3.88
N PRO A 358 16.73 1.75 4.04
CA PRO A 358 16.49 0.33 4.29
C PRO A 358 16.66 -0.50 3.00
N MET A 359 17.84 -0.43 2.40
CA MET A 359 18.18 -1.14 1.17
C MET A 359 18.16 -2.66 1.40
N PRO A 360 17.78 -3.45 0.39
CA PRO A 360 18.09 -4.86 0.40
C PRO A 360 19.59 -5.08 0.18
N GLU A 361 20.14 -6.17 0.70
CA GLU A 361 21.54 -6.56 0.50
C GLU A 361 21.78 -6.90 -0.98
N ASN A 362 20.92 -7.72 -1.56
CA ASN A 362 21.03 -8.12 -2.96
C ASN A 362 20.51 -7.03 -3.92
N VAL A 363 21.06 -7.01 -5.15
CA VAL A 363 20.58 -6.13 -6.22
C VAL A 363 19.40 -6.76 -6.98
N TRP A 364 19.50 -8.07 -7.19
CA TRP A 364 18.48 -8.87 -7.86
C TRP A 364 17.83 -9.85 -6.88
N ASP A 365 17.01 -10.76 -7.40
CA ASP A 365 16.33 -11.76 -6.57
C ASP A 365 17.33 -12.68 -5.84
N ASN A 366 16.98 -13.13 -4.63
CA ASN A 366 17.81 -14.01 -3.81
C ASN A 366 17.57 -15.52 -4.07
N GLU A 367 16.66 -15.86 -4.98
CA GLU A 367 16.41 -17.23 -5.45
C GLU A 367 16.72 -17.39 -6.94
N LYS A 368 16.77 -16.27 -7.68
CA LYS A 368 17.13 -16.25 -9.10
C LYS A 368 18.23 -15.26 -9.38
N ALA A 369 19.30 -15.73 -10.01
CA ALA A 369 20.32 -14.88 -10.58
C ALA A 369 19.77 -14.11 -11.80
N TRP A 370 20.51 -13.08 -12.22
CA TRP A 370 20.15 -12.26 -13.38
C TRP A 370 20.01 -13.08 -14.67
N ASP A 371 20.82 -14.12 -14.88
CA ASP A 371 20.71 -14.97 -16.07
C ASP A 371 19.58 -16.02 -15.97
N GLY A 372 18.79 -16.00 -14.90
CA GLY A 372 17.75 -16.98 -14.62
C GLY A 372 18.26 -18.30 -14.03
N ALA A 373 19.55 -18.41 -13.73
CA ALA A 373 20.07 -19.51 -12.91
C ALA A 373 19.56 -19.39 -11.45
N LEU A 374 19.58 -20.49 -10.71
CA LEU A 374 19.35 -20.45 -9.27
C LEU A 374 20.48 -19.64 -8.62
N ALA A 375 20.11 -18.69 -7.76
CA ALA A 375 21.04 -17.77 -7.09
C ALA A 375 21.94 -18.47 -6.06
#